data_AF-A0A7S1M180-F1
#
_entry.id   AF-A0A7S1M180-F1
#
_cell.length_a   1.000
_cell.length_b   1.000
_cell.length_c   1.000
_cell.angle_alpha   90.00
_cell.angle_beta   90.00
_cell.angle_gamma   90.00
#
_symmetry.space_group_name_H-M   'P 1'
#
loop_
_entity.id
_entity.type
_entity.pdbx_description
1 polymer ?
#
loop_
_entity_poly.entity_id
_entity_poly.type
_entity_poly.pdbx_seq_one_letter_code
_entity_poly.pdbx_strand_id
1 'polypeptide(L)'
;VGFVTGRAGNFLRTIEEEWRTLMFFCEVGSGNRNKDYEKLAIFGSVRGRRGAELKVLSAVETKVPGYYSSIKDDVLERDRGRDETGTWGTDTTTFQDDELSYALGKQGGTRKKLEKSSGAIVQYVGHVAL
;
A
#
# COMPACT_ATOMS: atom_id res chain seq x y z
N VAL A 1 -12.77 8.28 -3.18
CA VAL A 1 -11.60 9.06 -3.65
C VAL A 1 -11.18 10.21 -2.75
N GLY A 2 -12.08 11.10 -2.34
CA GLY A 2 -11.74 12.27 -1.51
C GLY A 2 -10.94 11.98 -0.22
N PHE A 3 -11.14 10.81 0.38
CA PHE A 3 -10.37 10.38 1.55
C PHE A 3 -8.90 10.09 1.23
N VAL A 4 -8.65 9.32 0.16
CA VAL A 4 -7.29 8.95 -0.25
C VAL A 4 -6.56 10.15 -0.86
N THR A 5 -7.24 11.04 -1.59
CA THR A 5 -6.58 12.25 -2.12
C THR A 5 -6.13 13.20 -0.99
N GLY A 6 -6.85 13.22 0.14
CA GLY A 6 -6.57 14.11 1.26
C GLY A 6 -6.87 15.58 0.94
N ARG A 7 -6.68 16.47 1.93
CA ARG A 7 -6.96 17.91 1.75
C ARG A 7 -6.13 18.47 0.59
N ALA A 8 -6.83 19.05 -0.40
CA ALA A 8 -6.24 19.60 -1.63
C ALA A 8 -5.42 18.60 -2.47
N GLY A 9 -5.53 17.28 -2.25
CA GLY A 9 -4.71 16.29 -2.96
C GLY A 9 -3.33 16.05 -2.35
N ASN A 10 -3.04 16.60 -1.17
CA ASN A 10 -1.69 16.53 -0.57
C ASN A 10 -1.25 15.11 -0.23
N PHE A 11 -2.17 14.22 0.19
CA PHE A 11 -1.77 12.89 0.64
C PHE A 11 -1.18 12.05 -0.51
N LEU A 12 -1.86 12.03 -1.66
CA LEU A 12 -1.34 11.32 -2.83
C LEU A 12 -0.03 11.93 -3.32
N ARG A 13 0.08 13.26 -3.39
CA ARG A 13 1.34 13.92 -3.80
C ARG A 13 2.50 13.58 -2.89
N THR A 14 2.29 13.51 -1.57
CA THR A 14 3.34 13.06 -0.64
C THR A 14 3.78 11.63 -0.93
N ILE A 15 2.86 10.72 -1.25
CA ILE A 15 3.21 9.34 -1.62
C ILE A 15 3.96 9.30 -2.97
N GLU A 16 3.50 10.07 -3.95
CA GLU A 16 4.15 10.20 -5.26
C GLU A 16 5.59 10.69 -5.12
N GLU A 17 5.84 11.71 -4.29
CA GLU A 17 7.16 12.23 -3.99
C GLU A 17 8.04 11.21 -3.25
N GLU A 18 7.48 10.53 -2.24
CA GLU A 18 8.19 9.54 -1.43
C GLU A 18 8.65 8.34 -2.28
N TRP A 19 7.77 7.84 -3.15
CA TRP A 19 8.00 6.61 -3.91
C TRP A 19 8.37 6.83 -5.38
N ARG A 20 8.46 8.09 -5.81
CA ARG A 20 8.74 8.50 -7.19
C ARG A 20 7.78 7.84 -8.19
N THR A 21 6.49 7.94 -7.88
CA THR A 21 5.41 7.40 -8.71
C THR A 21 4.54 8.51 -9.28
N LEU A 22 3.81 8.20 -10.35
CA LEU A 22 2.68 8.98 -10.84
C LEU A 22 1.39 8.20 -10.56
N MET A 23 0.40 8.85 -9.96
CA MET A 23 -0.82 8.23 -9.46
C MET A 23 -2.06 9.03 -9.84
N PHE A 24 -3.08 8.36 -10.36
CA PHE A 24 -4.37 8.99 -10.63
C PHE A 24 -5.51 7.98 -10.63
N PHE A 25 -6.71 8.47 -10.30
CA PHE A 25 -7.91 7.64 -10.38
C PHE A 25 -8.36 7.53 -11.83
N CYS A 26 -8.75 6.32 -12.20
CA CYS A 26 -9.20 5.97 -13.54
C CYS A 26 -10.61 5.42 -13.49
N GLU A 27 -11.44 5.88 -14.42
CA GLU A 27 -12.65 5.18 -14.81
C GLU A 27 -12.29 4.07 -15.81
N VAL A 28 -12.53 2.81 -15.44
CA VAL A 28 -12.26 1.67 -16.32
C VAL A 28 -13.59 1.03 -16.70
N GLY A 29 -14.01 1.28 -17.95
CA GLY A 29 -15.21 0.72 -18.60
C GLY A 29 -16.36 1.73 -18.76
N SER A 30 -17.17 1.59 -19.81
CA SER A 30 -18.36 2.44 -20.01
C SER A 30 -19.54 1.91 -19.19
N GLY A 31 -20.04 2.69 -18.24
CA GLY A 31 -21.48 2.73 -17.95
C GLY A 31 -22.01 2.08 -16.68
N ASN A 32 -21.21 1.42 -15.84
CA ASN A 32 -21.74 0.95 -14.55
C ASN A 32 -21.56 2.01 -13.46
N ARG A 33 -22.52 2.94 -13.39
CA ARG A 33 -22.64 4.05 -12.40
C ARG A 33 -22.80 3.60 -10.94
N ASN A 34 -22.60 2.31 -10.64
CA ASN A 34 -22.88 1.69 -9.35
C ASN A 34 -21.63 1.02 -8.75
N LYS A 35 -20.44 1.61 -8.94
CA LYS A 35 -19.23 1.18 -8.25
C LYS A 35 -18.95 2.14 -7.10
N ASP A 36 -19.01 1.62 -5.89
CA ASP A 36 -18.63 2.33 -4.66
C ASP A 36 -17.13 2.65 -4.57
N TYR A 37 -16.33 2.23 -5.57
CA TYR A 37 -14.88 2.35 -5.60
C TYR A 37 -14.37 2.80 -6.98
N GLU A 38 -13.41 3.73 -6.97
CA GLU A 38 -12.64 4.13 -8.16
C GLU A 38 -11.31 3.38 -8.19
N LYS A 39 -10.82 3.07 -9.39
CA LYS A 39 -9.52 2.40 -9.55
C LYS A 39 -8.40 3.42 -9.49
N LEU A 40 -7.34 3.14 -8.74
CA LEU A 40 -6.13 3.96 -8.69
C LEU A 40 -5.06 3.33 -9.58
N ALA A 41 -4.65 4.04 -10.63
CA ALA A 41 -3.49 3.66 -11.42
C ALA A 41 -2.21 4.20 -10.77
N ILE A 42 -1.16 3.38 -10.73
CA ILE A 42 0.14 3.71 -10.15
C ILE A 42 1.22 3.37 -11.18
N PHE A 43 1.98 4.37 -11.60
CA PHE A 43 3.08 4.24 -12.56
C PHE A 43 4.41 4.54 -11.87
N GLY A 44 5.44 3.74 -12.17
CA GLY A 44 6.76 3.86 -11.57
C GLY A 44 7.53 2.53 -11.63
N SER A 45 8.67 2.46 -10.95
CA SER A 45 9.41 1.20 -10.78
C SER A 45 8.62 0.18 -9.95
N VAL A 46 8.97 -1.11 -10.02
CA VAL A 46 8.32 -2.16 -9.22
C VAL A 46 8.33 -1.79 -7.72
N ARG A 47 9.48 -1.36 -7.20
CA ARG A 47 9.61 -0.89 -5.82
C ARG A 47 8.74 0.34 -5.53
N GLY A 48 8.75 1.32 -6.43
CA GLY A 48 7.96 2.56 -6.27
C GLY A 48 6.47 2.27 -6.22
N ARG A 49 5.95 1.49 -7.18
CA ARG A 49 4.55 1.09 -7.22
C ARG A 49 4.15 0.32 -5.98
N ARG A 50 4.98 -0.62 -5.52
CA ARG A 50 4.69 -1.43 -4.33
C ARG A 50 4.60 -0.57 -3.07
N GLY A 51 5.57 0.31 -2.84
CA GLY A 51 5.54 1.19 -1.68
C GLY A 51 4.34 2.13 -1.69
N ALA A 52 4.03 2.72 -2.85
CA ALA A 52 2.86 3.57 -3.01
C ALA A 52 1.54 2.81 -2.79
N GLU A 53 1.39 1.61 -3.35
CA GLU A 53 0.23 0.74 -3.17
C GLU A 53 0.02 0.43 -1.68
N LEU A 54 1.06 -0.01 -0.97
CA LEU A 54 0.96 -0.37 0.44
C LEU A 54 0.61 0.83 1.34
N LYS A 55 1.13 2.04 1.03
CA LYS A 55 0.75 3.27 1.74
C LYS A 55 -0.72 3.60 1.57
N VAL A 56 -1.22 3.50 0.33
CA VAL A 56 -2.64 3.73 0.04
C VAL A 56 -3.50 2.67 0.73
N LEU A 57 -3.13 1.39 0.64
CA LEU A 57 -3.87 0.30 1.29
C LEU A 57 -3.94 0.48 2.81
N SER A 58 -2.84 0.87 3.45
CA SER A 58 -2.82 1.17 4.90
C SER A 58 -3.82 2.27 5.27
N ALA A 59 -3.89 3.33 4.46
CA ALA A 59 -4.86 4.41 4.67
C ALA A 59 -6.30 3.95 4.42
N VAL A 60 -6.54 3.20 3.34
CA VAL A 60 -7.87 2.65 3.02
C VAL A 60 -8.36 1.72 4.13
N GLU A 61 -7.53 0.80 4.60
CA GLU A 61 -7.85 -0.14 5.67
C GLU A 61 -8.22 0.57 6.98
N THR A 62 -7.62 1.74 7.25
CA THR A 62 -7.98 2.57 8.42
C THR A 62 -9.41 3.13 8.33
N LYS A 63 -9.96 3.31 7.13
CA LYS A 63 -11.32 3.84 6.93
C LYS A 63 -12.35 2.78 6.56
N VAL A 64 -11.91 1.72 5.91
CA VAL A 64 -12.71 0.59 5.47
C VAL A 64 -12.01 -0.68 5.96
N PRO A 65 -12.12 -1.00 7.26
CA PRO A 65 -11.52 -2.20 7.81
C PRO A 65 -12.03 -3.46 7.08
N GLY A 66 -11.14 -4.41 6.83
CA GLY A 66 -11.40 -5.63 6.07
C GLY A 66 -11.25 -5.50 4.56
N TYR A 67 -10.97 -4.30 4.02
CA TYR A 67 -10.80 -4.11 2.59
C TYR A 67 -9.59 -4.90 2.07
N TYR A 68 -8.44 -4.82 2.74
CA TYR A 68 -7.24 -5.56 2.34
C TYR A 68 -7.50 -7.07 2.26
N SER A 69 -8.22 -7.63 3.23
CA SER A 69 -8.56 -9.06 3.24
C SER A 69 -9.35 -9.49 1.99
N SER A 70 -10.19 -8.60 1.44
CA SER A 70 -10.99 -8.91 0.24
C SER A 70 -10.19 -8.90 -1.07
N ILE A 71 -8.98 -8.33 -1.08
CA ILE A 71 -8.12 -8.22 -2.27
C ILE A 71 -6.70 -8.76 -2.03
N LYS A 72 -6.48 -9.50 -0.93
CA LYS A 72 -5.16 -9.90 -0.46
C LYS A 72 -4.35 -10.62 -1.55
N ASP A 73 -4.94 -11.61 -2.20
CA ASP A 73 -4.24 -12.43 -3.18
C ASP A 73 -3.82 -11.60 -4.41
N ASP A 74 -4.71 -10.73 -4.90
CA ASP A 74 -4.39 -9.80 -5.99
C ASP A 74 -3.20 -8.89 -5.63
N VAL A 75 -3.14 -8.42 -4.38
CA VAL A 75 -2.07 -7.55 -3.88
C VAL A 75 -0.75 -8.32 -3.73
N LEU A 76 -0.77 -9.59 -3.33
CA LEU A 76 0.44 -10.39 -3.15
C LEU A 76 1.05 -10.85 -4.49
N GLU A 77 0.22 -11.09 -5.50
CA GLU A 77 0.68 -11.60 -6.80
C GLU A 77 1.02 -10.51 -7.82
N ARG A 78 0.53 -9.27 -7.64
CA ARG A 78 0.59 -8.18 -8.66
C ARG A 78 1.95 -8.00 -9.33
N ASP A 79 3.02 -7.98 -8.52
CA ASP A 79 4.39 -7.71 -8.97
C ASP A 79 5.35 -8.89 -8.75
N ARG A 80 4.85 -10.10 -8.43
CA ARG A 80 5.70 -11.26 -8.18
C ARG A 80 6.60 -11.56 -9.38
N GLY A 81 7.91 -11.59 -9.15
CA GLY A 81 8.94 -11.82 -10.17
C GLY A 81 8.98 -10.79 -11.29
N ARG A 82 8.43 -9.57 -11.08
CA ARG A 82 8.37 -8.50 -12.09
C ARG A 82 9.57 -7.56 -12.06
N ASP A 83 10.51 -7.73 -11.13
CA ASP A 83 11.80 -7.05 -11.15
C ASP A 83 12.74 -7.68 -12.19
N GLU A 84 13.85 -7.00 -12.48
CA GLU A 84 14.82 -7.44 -13.49
C GLU A 84 15.45 -8.81 -13.19
N THR A 85 15.55 -9.15 -11.91
CA THR A 85 16.12 -10.42 -11.43
C THR A 85 15.07 -11.53 -11.30
N GLY A 86 13.78 -11.24 -11.47
CA GLY A 86 12.69 -12.20 -11.30
C GLY A 86 12.49 -12.67 -9.85
N THR A 87 13.02 -11.94 -8.87
CA THR A 87 13.04 -12.30 -7.44
C THR A 87 12.04 -11.52 -6.60
N TRP A 88 11.33 -10.53 -7.17
CA TRP A 88 10.40 -9.70 -6.40
C TRP A 88 9.31 -10.54 -5.74
N GLY A 89 9.07 -10.31 -4.46
CA GLY A 89 8.10 -11.05 -3.66
C GLY A 89 7.50 -10.21 -2.54
N THR A 90 6.56 -10.81 -1.82
CA THR A 90 6.01 -10.24 -0.59
C THR A 90 5.75 -11.38 0.38
N ASP A 91 6.34 -11.26 1.56
CA ASP A 91 6.01 -12.10 2.70
C ASP A 91 4.99 -11.37 3.58
N THR A 92 4.19 -12.12 4.33
CA THR A 92 3.21 -11.51 5.24
C THR A 92 3.31 -12.11 6.63
N THR A 93 3.05 -11.30 7.64
CA THR A 93 2.93 -11.75 9.03
C THR A 93 1.72 -11.08 9.66
N THR A 94 0.87 -11.86 10.33
CA THR A 94 -0.31 -11.36 11.03
C THR A 94 0.03 -11.22 12.51
N PHE A 95 -0.33 -10.08 13.08
CA PHE A 95 -0.08 -9.73 14.49
C PHE A 95 -1.39 -9.77 15.28
N GLN A 96 -1.28 -10.07 16.57
CA GLN A 96 -2.34 -9.73 17.51
C GLN A 96 -2.29 -8.24 17.87
N ASP A 97 -3.40 -7.70 18.39
CA ASP A 97 -3.54 -6.28 18.73
C ASP A 97 -2.45 -5.79 19.71
N ASP A 98 -2.08 -6.63 20.68
CA ASP A 98 -1.07 -6.33 21.69
C ASP A 98 0.36 -6.35 21.12
N GLU A 99 0.62 -7.15 20.10
CA GLU A 99 1.92 -7.25 19.42
C GLU A 99 2.15 -6.11 18.41
N LEU A 100 1.08 -5.65 17.74
CA LEU A 100 1.18 -4.66 16.65
C LEU A 100 1.79 -3.34 17.12
N SER A 101 1.44 -2.90 18.32
CA SER A 101 1.96 -1.66 18.91
C SER A 101 3.49 -1.69 19.07
N TYR A 102 4.03 -2.84 19.47
CA TYR A 102 5.46 -3.07 19.63
C TYR A 102 6.17 -3.15 18.26
N ALA A 103 5.59 -3.91 17.31
CA ALA A 103 6.12 -4.08 15.96
C ALA A 103 6.21 -2.74 15.20
N LEU A 104 5.21 -1.87 15.38
CA LEU A 104 5.22 -0.52 14.80
C LEU A 104 6.28 0.38 15.47
N GLY A 105 6.33 0.37 16.81
CA GLY A 105 7.21 1.19 17.64
C GLY A 105 6.83 2.67 17.64
N LYS A 106 7.37 3.46 18.59
CA LYS A 106 7.04 4.89 18.71
C LYS A 106 7.27 5.63 17.38
N GLN A 107 6.20 6.24 16.83
CA GLN A 107 6.22 6.94 15.54
C GLN A 107 6.75 6.11 14.35
N GLY A 108 6.54 4.80 14.37
CA GLY A 108 7.02 3.90 13.32
C GLY A 108 8.54 3.66 13.36
N GLY A 109 9.21 3.95 14.48
CA GLY A 109 10.66 3.86 14.61
C GLY A 109 11.21 2.45 14.36
N THR A 110 10.52 1.41 14.84
CA THR A 110 10.92 0.02 14.62
C THR A 110 10.79 -0.35 13.15
N ARG A 111 9.64 -0.05 12.53
CA ARG A 111 9.39 -0.24 11.09
C ARG A 111 10.49 0.37 10.22
N LYS A 112 10.85 1.64 10.46
CA LYS A 112 11.89 2.36 9.70
C LYS A 112 13.27 1.70 9.85
N LYS A 113 13.60 1.17 11.03
CA LYS A 113 14.87 0.45 11.26
C LYS A 113 14.90 -0.87 10.47
N LEU A 114 13.79 -1.59 10.43
CA LEU A 114 13.65 -2.82 9.64
C LEU A 114 13.81 -2.53 8.13
N GLU A 115 13.10 -1.53 7.60
CA GLU A 115 13.24 -1.12 6.20
C GLU A 115 14.70 -0.76 5.86
N LYS A 116 15.35 0.04 6.72
CA LYS A 116 16.73 0.48 6.49
C LYS A 116 17.75 -0.66 6.54
N SER A 117 17.55 -1.64 7.43
CA SER A 117 18.51 -2.74 7.63
C SER A 117 18.33 -3.88 6.62
N SER A 118 17.10 -4.16 6.21
CA SER A 118 16.78 -5.23 5.26
C SER A 118 16.77 -4.76 3.80
N GLY A 119 16.57 -3.46 3.54
CA GLY A 119 16.27 -2.96 2.20
C GLY A 119 14.85 -3.31 1.72
N ALA A 120 14.06 -4.04 2.49
CA ALA A 120 12.66 -4.33 2.18
C ALA A 120 11.80 -3.06 2.27
N ILE A 121 10.58 -3.17 1.75
CA ILE A 121 9.49 -2.25 2.09
C ILE A 121 8.76 -2.92 3.25
N VAL A 122 8.44 -2.18 4.31
CA VAL A 122 7.67 -2.73 5.44
C VAL A 122 6.49 -1.83 5.72
N GLN A 123 5.28 -2.36 5.56
CA GLN A 123 4.05 -1.63 5.81
C GLN A 123 3.04 -2.47 6.56
N TYR A 124 2.38 -1.83 7.54
CA TYR A 124 1.26 -2.43 8.26
C TYR A 124 -0.04 -2.01 7.59
N VAL A 125 -0.85 -2.99 7.22
CA VAL A 125 -2.21 -2.83 6.68
C VAL A 125 -3.14 -3.59 7.60
N GLY A 126 -3.84 -2.86 8.47
CA GLY A 126 -4.56 -3.46 9.60
C GLY A 126 -3.58 -4.21 10.51
N HIS A 127 -3.85 -5.49 10.74
CA HIS A 127 -3.02 -6.38 11.57
C HIS A 127 -1.99 -7.18 10.77
N VAL A 128 -1.82 -6.89 9.47
CA VAL A 128 -0.88 -7.61 8.62
C VAL A 128 0.32 -6.71 8.29
N ALA A 129 1.53 -7.18 8.56
CA ALA A 129 2.74 -6.62 7.99
C ALA A 129 3.02 -7.26 6.64
N LEU A 130 3.38 -6.41 5.67
CA LEU A 130 3.87 -6.76 4.35
C LEU A 130 5.23 -6.11 4.10
#